data_AF-M7X062-F1
#
_entry.id   AF-M7X062-F1
#
_cell.length_a   1.000
_cell.length_b   1.000
_cell.length_c   1.000
_cell.angle_alpha   90.00
_cell.angle_beta   90.00
_cell.angle_gamma   90.00
#
_symmetry.space_group_name_H-M   'P 1'
#
loop_
_entity.id
_entity.type
_entity.pdbx_description
1 polymer ?
#
loop_
_entity_poly.entity_id
_entity_poly.type
_entity_poly.pdbx_seq_one_letter_code
_entity_poly.pdbx_strand_id
1 'polypeptide(L)'
;MEEESKKEELKKYKTGRLFREGFKVSVITDLVTGQESDTFVARKHGLSSGFMSTLKKEELAKHGYFRILEQMKKDGKKGESGEDLASENAKLRKALELATLKVAALETLIDVAEDQLNIDIRKKSGTKQSK
;
A
#
# COMPACT_ATOMS: atom_id res chain seq x y z
N MET A 1 -33.91 9.04 -19.96
CA MET A 1 -34.36 9.46 -18.62
C MET A 1 -33.23 9.46 -17.59
N GLU A 2 -32.43 8.38 -17.45
CA GLU A 2 -31.34 8.38 -16.44
C GLU A 2 -30.23 9.41 -16.72
N GLU A 3 -29.81 9.59 -17.98
CA GLU A 3 -28.76 10.55 -18.33
C GLU A 3 -29.16 12.02 -18.13
N GLU A 4 -30.44 12.35 -18.27
CA GLU A 4 -30.95 13.71 -18.09
C GLU A 4 -31.01 14.06 -16.60
N SER A 5 -31.39 13.12 -15.74
CA SER A 5 -31.38 13.32 -14.28
C SER A 5 -29.98 13.60 -13.74
N LYS A 6 -28.96 12.88 -14.23
CA LYS A 6 -27.55 13.10 -13.84
C LYS A 6 -27.04 14.47 -14.29
N LYS A 7 -27.46 14.93 -15.47
CA LYS A 7 -27.11 16.27 -15.99
C LYS A 7 -27.75 17.39 -15.16
N GLU A 8 -28.96 17.19 -14.64
CA GLU A 8 -29.63 18.12 -13.73
C GLU A 8 -28.99 18.14 -12.34
N GLU A 9 -28.61 16.99 -11.79
CA GLU A 9 -27.85 16.92 -10.53
C GLU A 9 -26.53 17.66 -10.63
N LEU A 10 -25.79 17.49 -11.74
CA LEU A 10 -24.51 18.18 -11.96
C LEU A 10 -24.67 19.72 -12.02
N LYS A 11 -25.82 20.22 -12.49
CA LYS A 11 -26.13 21.66 -12.52
C LYS A 11 -26.35 22.22 -11.12
N LYS A 12 -26.91 21.43 -10.18
CA LYS A 12 -27.18 21.84 -8.78
C LYS A 12 -25.90 22.23 -8.03
N TYR A 13 -24.76 21.63 -8.39
CA TYR A 13 -23.46 21.84 -7.73
C TYR A 13 -22.49 22.74 -8.50
N LYS A 14 -22.89 23.25 -9.68
CA LYS A 14 -22.09 24.14 -10.51
C LYS A 14 -22.66 25.57 -10.46
N THR A 15 -21.88 26.52 -9.95
CA THR A 15 -22.16 27.96 -10.03
C THR A 15 -21.09 28.56 -10.94
N GLY A 16 -21.37 28.67 -12.23
CA GLY A 16 -20.40 29.14 -13.23
C GLY A 16 -19.17 28.23 -13.36
N ARG A 17 -17.97 28.82 -13.56
CA ARG A 17 -16.67 28.12 -13.70
C ARG A 17 -16.19 27.40 -12.43
N LEU A 18 -16.95 27.47 -11.32
CA LEU A 18 -16.57 26.95 -10.02
C LEU A 18 -17.57 25.92 -9.49
N PHE A 19 -17.04 24.84 -8.94
CA PHE A 19 -17.81 23.82 -8.23
C PHE A 19 -18.00 24.22 -6.77
N ARG A 20 -19.16 23.89 -6.20
CA ARG A 20 -19.43 24.05 -4.77
C ARG A 20 -18.49 23.19 -3.94
N GLU A 21 -18.19 23.66 -2.73
CA GLU A 21 -17.24 22.99 -1.81
C GLU A 21 -17.71 21.57 -1.41
N GLY A 22 -19.00 21.37 -1.14
CA GLY A 22 -19.53 20.04 -0.84
C GLY A 22 -19.32 19.01 -1.95
N PHE A 23 -19.32 19.45 -3.22
CA PHE A 23 -19.00 18.57 -4.35
C PHE A 23 -17.51 18.22 -4.38
N LYS A 24 -16.62 19.21 -4.13
CA LYS A 24 -15.17 18.97 -4.04
C LYS A 24 -14.84 17.95 -2.96
N VAL A 25 -15.47 18.08 -1.79
CA VAL A 25 -15.31 17.14 -0.67
C VAL A 25 -15.74 15.73 -1.07
N SER A 26 -16.90 15.56 -1.70
CA SER A 26 -17.38 14.24 -2.15
C SER A 26 -16.44 13.55 -3.15
N VAL A 27 -15.87 14.32 -4.08
CA VAL A 27 -14.91 13.79 -5.07
C VAL A 27 -13.62 13.33 -4.38
N ILE A 28 -13.18 14.07 -3.36
CA ILE A 28 -11.93 13.78 -2.65
C ILE A 28 -12.12 12.64 -1.65
N THR A 29 -13.29 12.50 -1.03
CA THR A 29 -13.59 11.32 -0.19
C THR A 29 -13.56 10.04 -1.02
N ASP A 30 -14.16 10.03 -2.22
CA ASP A 30 -14.11 8.88 -3.13
C ASP A 30 -12.67 8.54 -3.55
N LEU A 31 -11.84 9.57 -3.70
CA LEU A 31 -10.44 9.40 -4.02
C LEU A 31 -9.62 8.83 -2.84
N VAL A 32 -9.80 9.38 -1.64
CA VAL A 32 -9.03 9.01 -0.44
C VAL A 32 -9.41 7.63 0.07
N THR A 33 -10.68 7.23 -0.08
CA THR A 33 -11.14 5.88 0.26
C THR A 33 -10.49 4.78 -0.60
N GLY A 34 -9.89 5.15 -1.73
CA GLY A 34 -9.03 4.26 -2.54
C GLY A 34 -9.74 3.06 -3.17
N GLN A 35 -11.08 3.06 -3.17
CA GLN A 35 -11.89 1.97 -3.74
C GLN A 35 -11.92 2.01 -5.26
N GLU A 36 -11.72 3.19 -5.85
CA GLU A 36 -11.81 3.44 -7.28
C GLU A 36 -10.55 4.16 -7.77
N SER A 37 -10.19 3.94 -9.04
CA SER A 37 -9.03 4.63 -9.64
C SER A 37 -9.34 6.10 -9.94
N ASP A 38 -8.31 6.94 -9.99
CA ASP A 38 -8.39 8.36 -10.35
C ASP A 38 -9.26 8.64 -11.58
N THR A 39 -9.07 7.83 -12.62
CA THR A 39 -9.77 7.95 -13.89
C THR A 39 -11.22 7.54 -13.78
N PHE A 40 -11.53 6.56 -12.92
CA PHE A 40 -12.87 6.11 -12.66
C PHE A 40 -13.66 7.13 -11.82
N VAL A 41 -13.07 7.65 -10.75
CA VAL A 41 -13.65 8.74 -9.93
C VAL A 41 -13.93 9.97 -10.79
N ALA A 42 -12.99 10.35 -11.68
CA ALA A 42 -13.19 11.44 -12.63
C ALA A 42 -14.42 11.22 -13.50
N ARG A 43 -14.57 10.02 -14.08
CA ARG A 43 -15.70 9.68 -14.96
C ARG A 43 -17.02 9.66 -14.20
N LYS A 44 -17.03 9.06 -13.00
CA LYS A 44 -18.19 8.97 -12.11
C LYS A 44 -18.77 10.36 -11.79
N HIS A 45 -17.88 11.31 -11.50
CA HIS A 45 -18.25 12.70 -11.18
C HIS A 45 -18.34 13.62 -12.40
N GLY A 46 -18.16 13.10 -13.63
CA GLY A 46 -18.24 13.87 -14.87
C GLY A 46 -17.15 14.95 -15.01
N LEU A 47 -15.99 14.71 -14.41
CA LEU A 47 -14.84 15.61 -14.39
C LEU A 47 -13.83 15.21 -15.46
N SER A 48 -13.18 16.21 -16.05
CA SER A 48 -12.01 15.96 -16.90
C SER A 48 -10.83 15.51 -16.04
N SER A 49 -10.00 14.61 -16.58
CA SER A 49 -8.79 14.15 -15.90
C SER A 49 -7.86 15.32 -15.49
N GLY A 50 -7.75 16.33 -16.36
CA GLY A 50 -7.00 17.56 -16.06
C GLY A 50 -7.57 18.34 -14.87
N PHE A 51 -8.90 18.47 -14.79
CA PHE A 51 -9.56 19.15 -13.67
C PHE A 51 -9.41 18.36 -12.35
N MET A 52 -9.43 17.02 -12.42
CA MET A 52 -9.14 16.18 -11.25
C MET A 52 -7.73 16.43 -10.69
N SER A 53 -6.74 16.59 -11.56
CA SER A 53 -5.37 16.94 -11.13
C SER A 53 -5.30 18.29 -10.44
N THR A 54 -6.00 19.30 -10.97
CA THR A 54 -6.03 20.64 -10.35
C THR A 54 -6.79 20.62 -9.03
N LEU A 55 -7.91 19.89 -8.94
CA LEU A 55 -8.71 19.76 -7.73
C LEU A 55 -7.91 19.09 -6.60
N LYS A 56 -7.21 17.99 -6.91
CA LYS A 56 -6.31 17.33 -5.95
C LYS A 56 -5.25 18.31 -5.44
N LYS A 57 -4.56 19.02 -6.34
CA LYS A 57 -3.53 20.00 -5.95
C LYS A 57 -4.10 21.11 -5.06
N GLU A 58 -5.27 21.63 -5.40
CA GLU A 58 -5.96 22.66 -4.62
C GLU A 58 -6.24 22.16 -3.19
N GLU A 59 -6.79 20.96 -3.04
CA GLU A 59 -7.16 20.48 -1.71
C GLU A 59 -5.98 20.00 -0.87
N LEU A 60 -4.95 19.46 -1.52
CA LEU A 60 -3.70 19.17 -0.83
C LEU A 60 -2.98 20.44 -0.38
N ALA A 61 -3.12 21.55 -1.12
CA ALA A 61 -2.62 22.85 -0.68
C ALA A 61 -3.44 23.38 0.51
N LYS A 62 -4.76 23.25 0.50
CA LYS A 62 -5.64 23.67 1.61
C LYS A 62 -5.38 22.90 2.90
N HIS A 63 -5.20 21.59 2.81
CA HIS A 63 -4.97 20.73 3.97
C HIS A 63 -3.49 20.61 4.36
N GLY A 64 -2.58 21.36 3.72
CA GLY A 64 -1.15 21.40 4.09
C GLY A 64 -0.33 20.16 3.69
N TYR A 65 -0.93 19.16 3.02
CA TYR A 65 -0.25 17.96 2.54
C TYR A 65 0.71 18.22 1.36
N PHE A 66 0.65 19.41 0.75
CA PHE A 66 1.52 19.78 -0.36
C PHE A 66 3.02 19.64 -0.01
N ARG A 67 3.40 20.02 1.22
CA ARG A 67 4.79 19.90 1.70
C ARG A 67 5.22 18.44 1.84
N ILE A 68 4.33 17.59 2.33
CA ILE A 68 4.58 16.15 2.51
C ILE A 68 4.72 15.48 1.15
N LEU A 69 3.87 15.82 0.18
CA LEU A 69 3.98 15.28 -1.17
C LEU A 69 5.23 15.73 -1.92
N GLU A 70 5.64 17.00 -1.78
CA GLU A 70 6.90 17.46 -2.38
C GLU A 70 8.12 16.76 -1.76
N GLN A 71 8.09 16.52 -0.46
CA GLN A 71 9.10 15.74 0.26
C GLN A 71 9.14 14.30 -0.29
N MET A 72 7.99 13.62 -0.32
CA MET A 72 7.87 12.25 -0.87
C MET A 72 8.31 12.16 -2.33
N LYS A 73 8.06 13.20 -3.14
CA LYS A 73 8.47 13.23 -4.55
C LYS A 73 9.97 13.49 -4.73
N LYS A 74 10.60 14.19 -3.79
CA LYS A 74 12.07 14.31 -3.70
C LYS A 74 12.70 12.99 -3.30
N ASP A 75 12.12 12.29 -2.33
CA ASP A 75 12.62 11.01 -1.83
C ASP A 75 12.37 9.87 -2.85
N GLY A 76 11.24 9.88 -3.55
CA GLY A 76 10.91 8.92 -4.61
C GLY A 76 11.71 9.09 -5.90
N LYS A 77 12.41 10.21 -6.11
CA LYS A 77 13.41 10.36 -7.19
C LYS A 77 14.73 9.65 -6.88
N LYS A 78 14.94 9.24 -5.63
CA LYS A 78 15.93 8.26 -5.18
C LYS A 78 15.32 6.84 -5.14
N GLY A 79 14.27 6.57 -5.91
CA GLY A 79 13.79 5.22 -6.10
C GLY A 79 14.92 4.39 -6.69
N GLU A 80 15.40 3.42 -5.91
CA GLU A 80 16.31 2.38 -6.37
C GLU A 80 15.84 1.88 -7.73
N SER A 81 16.77 1.82 -8.69
CA SER A 81 16.42 1.42 -10.05
C SER A 81 15.77 0.02 -10.00
N GLY A 82 14.92 -0.34 -10.97
CA GLY A 82 14.29 -1.67 -10.98
C GLY A 82 15.31 -2.83 -10.92
N GLU A 83 16.55 -2.55 -11.31
CA GLU A 83 17.69 -3.47 -11.25
C GLU A 83 18.28 -3.60 -9.83
N ASP A 84 18.33 -2.51 -9.06
CA ASP A 84 18.71 -2.52 -7.64
C ASP A 84 17.70 -3.33 -6.82
N LEU A 85 16.39 -3.12 -7.06
CA LEU A 85 15.32 -3.86 -6.41
C LEU A 85 15.35 -5.36 -6.76
N ALA A 86 15.69 -5.71 -8.00
CA ALA A 86 15.84 -7.11 -8.42
C ALA A 86 17.04 -7.78 -7.74
N SER A 87 18.17 -7.06 -7.63
CA SER A 87 19.37 -7.50 -6.94
C SER A 87 19.12 -7.73 -5.44
N GLU A 88 18.41 -6.80 -4.79
CA GLU A 88 18.04 -6.94 -3.39
C GLU A 88 17.11 -8.14 -3.17
N ASN A 89 16.09 -8.31 -4.01
CA ASN A 89 15.20 -9.47 -3.95
C ASN A 89 15.96 -10.80 -4.11
N ALA A 90 16.93 -10.88 -5.02
CA ALA A 90 17.74 -12.07 -5.20
C ALA A 90 18.59 -12.38 -3.94
N LYS A 91 19.20 -11.35 -3.34
CA LYS A 91 19.96 -11.48 -2.09
C LYS A 91 19.08 -11.95 -0.93
N LEU A 92 17.90 -11.36 -0.77
CA LEU A 92 16.94 -11.71 0.27
C LEU A 92 16.46 -13.16 0.12
N ARG A 93 16.15 -13.60 -1.10
CA ARG A 93 15.77 -15.00 -1.38
C ARG A 93 16.88 -15.99 -1.02
N LYS A 94 18.13 -15.67 -1.39
CA LYS A 94 19.27 -16.52 -1.05
C LYS A 94 19.52 -16.57 0.46
N ALA A 95 19.35 -15.45 1.17
CA ALA A 95 19.46 -15.41 2.62
C ALA A 95 18.38 -16.27 3.30
N LEU A 96 17.15 -16.24 2.77
CA LEU A 96 16.05 -17.07 3.24
C LEU A 96 16.35 -18.55 3.02
N GLU A 97 16.78 -18.93 1.83
CA GLU A 97 17.16 -20.32 1.51
C GLU A 97 18.25 -20.84 2.46
N LEU A 98 19.32 -20.07 2.66
CA LEU A 98 20.39 -20.42 3.59
C LEU A 98 19.90 -20.54 5.03
N ALA A 99 18.99 -19.67 5.47
CA ALA A 99 18.40 -19.76 6.80
C ALA A 99 17.57 -21.04 6.96
N THR A 100 16.74 -21.38 5.97
CA THR A 100 15.94 -22.62 5.99
C THR A 100 16.83 -23.87 5.99
N LEU A 101 17.90 -23.87 5.21
CA LEU A 101 18.87 -24.98 5.18
C LEU A 101 19.57 -25.14 6.53
N LYS A 102 19.96 -24.04 7.18
CA LYS A 102 20.56 -24.08 8.52
C LYS A 102 19.59 -24.64 9.56
N VAL A 103 18.32 -24.23 9.52
CA VAL A 103 17.29 -24.75 10.43
C VAL A 103 17.12 -26.25 10.24
N ALA A 104 16.95 -26.71 8.99
CA ALA A 104 16.83 -28.14 8.70
C ALA A 104 18.07 -28.93 9.15
N ALA A 105 19.27 -28.43 8.90
CA ALA A 105 20.51 -29.06 9.35
C ALA A 105 20.59 -29.17 10.88
N LEU A 106 20.20 -28.11 11.59
CA LEU A 106 20.17 -28.11 13.06
C LEU A 106 19.14 -29.12 13.60
N GLU A 107 17.96 -29.20 13.00
CA GLU A 107 16.94 -30.20 13.35
C GLU A 107 17.47 -31.62 13.15
N THR A 108 18.07 -31.91 12.00
CA THR A 108 18.67 -33.24 11.75
C THR A 108 19.80 -33.59 12.70
N LEU A 109 20.62 -32.60 13.11
CA LEU A 109 21.68 -32.81 14.08
C LEU A 109 21.12 -33.13 15.47
N ILE A 110 20.02 -32.47 15.85
CA ILE A 110 19.30 -32.77 17.10
C ILE A 110 18.79 -34.21 17.07
N ASP A 111 18.15 -34.63 15.97
CA ASP A 111 17.64 -36.01 15.82
C ASP A 111 18.79 -37.04 15.96
N VAL A 112 19.92 -36.82 15.28
CA VAL A 112 21.09 -37.71 15.38
C VAL A 112 21.66 -37.75 16.80
N ALA A 113 21.72 -36.62 17.50
CA ALA A 113 22.21 -36.56 18.87
C ALA A 113 21.28 -37.27 19.87
N GLU A 114 19.97 -37.17 19.69
CA GLU A 114 18.98 -37.87 20.50
C GLU A 114 19.04 -39.38 20.23
N ASP A 115 19.07 -39.81 18.96
CA ASP A 115 19.00 -41.22 18.58
C ASP A 115 20.30 -42.00 18.85
N GLN A 116 21.46 -41.40 18.51
CA GLN A 116 22.75 -42.12 18.55
C GLN A 116 23.54 -41.86 19.83
N LEU A 117 23.44 -40.65 20.38
CA LEU A 117 24.21 -40.22 21.56
C LEU A 117 23.37 -40.21 22.84
N ASN A 118 22.05 -40.42 22.73
CA ASN A 118 21.11 -40.45 23.86
C ASN A 118 21.13 -39.16 24.70
N ILE A 119 21.44 -38.02 24.05
CA ILE A 119 21.47 -36.69 24.67
C ILE A 119 20.09 -36.07 24.48
N ASP A 120 19.36 -35.82 25.57
CA ASP A 120 18.01 -35.22 25.51
C ASP A 120 18.10 -33.70 25.32
N ILE A 121 17.87 -33.23 24.09
CA ILE A 121 18.00 -31.80 23.73
C ILE A 121 16.62 -31.14 23.67
N ARG A 122 15.63 -31.81 23.05
CA ARG A 122 14.29 -31.25 22.83
C ARG A 122 13.37 -31.49 24.03
N LYS A 123 12.57 -30.47 24.39
CA LYS A 123 11.45 -30.65 25.32
C LYS A 123 10.44 -31.65 24.75
N LYS A 124 10.20 -32.74 25.48
CA LYS A 124 9.16 -33.73 25.13
C LYS A 124 7.77 -33.18 25.43
N SER A 125 6.80 -33.52 24.60
CA SER A 125 5.40 -33.12 24.77
C SER A 125 4.88 -33.54 26.15
N GLY A 126 4.21 -32.62 26.85
CA GLY A 126 3.64 -32.88 28.18
C GLY A 126 4.56 -32.65 29.39
N THR A 127 5.82 -32.24 29.18
CA THR A 127 6.71 -31.95 30.32
C THR A 127 6.27 -30.67 31.03
N LYS A 128 5.86 -30.76 32.32
CA LYS A 128 5.50 -29.59 33.14
C LYS A 128 6.66 -28.59 33.15
N GLN A 129 6.35 -27.33 32.87
CA GLN A 129 7.31 -26.24 33.02
C GLN A 129 7.70 -26.15 34.50
N SER A 130 8.98 -26.34 34.80
CA SER A 130 9.53 -26.10 36.13
C SER A 130 9.26 -24.64 36.50
N LYS A 131 8.59 -24.44 37.64
CA LYS A 131 8.40 -23.10 38.22
C LYS A 131 9.75 -22.49 38.62
#